data_AF-A0A9P9DT00-F1
#
_entry.id   AF-A0A9P9DT00-F1
#
_cell.length_a   1.000
_cell.length_b   1.000
_cell.length_c   1.000
_cell.angle_alpha   90.00
_cell.angle_beta   90.00
_cell.angle_gamma   90.00
#
_symmetry.space_group_name_H-M   'P 1'
#
loop_
_entity.id
_entity.type
_entity.pdbx_description
1 polymer ?
#
loop_
_entity_poly.entity_id
_entity_poly.type
_entity_poly.pdbx_seq_one_letter_code
_entity_poly.pdbx_strand_id
1 'polypeptide(L)'
;MHPSYQMQHNIVDDLNLHVQSTERPVAYFFCCHDISESLKARIVFSSLARQLLRPIPDLTIVEELVDTTTLVMDSERILSMLQRALLPDFKASIVLDGLDECNDLQRGTLIQHLRKLQDAFALRICVSFRLESDDVLRLSPELFAKHRTIAIPDDNPDIAGFISAELERRIESRKLRIGNPALILEIEDALLRGAQGMFLWVALQIESICAAKTDEAIHLALKDLPKDLPETFSRILQRSGELGKDYQTRIFQLVTVAHRPLTTEELREALSVVPGNAVWSPTRLLNDVYSALACCGSPIAVDEEESTVRLVHHSVKQFLLSGFRHSTGAVFTVDSANRTMREVIITYLNYDVFNTQLSTIVVPQISAEAAPSRIIRSIDAAGSMRSLALKLLQSRRQPNCDISKVLADASKHFKSPSVNQFQFYSYAKQYWLQHTWRISEHKPVIYSLLLKALEREVVDINTRDDEIQTLLFQAAEKGHDKIVRLLVEKGADLETKDTIFGKTPLLWAAEKGHEAVVKLLLKKGANIESKT
;
A
#
# COMPACT_ATOMS: atom_id res chain seq x y z
N MET A 1 1.23 -10.90 -13.08
CA MET A 1 1.85 -11.50 -11.89
C MET A 1 3.33 -11.74 -12.19
N HIS A 2 4.22 -11.39 -11.24
CA HIS A 2 5.67 -11.27 -11.41
C HIS A 2 6.39 -12.62 -11.22
N PRO A 3 7.46 -12.98 -11.94
CA PRO A 3 8.16 -14.28 -11.91
C PRO A 3 8.53 -14.84 -10.52
N SER A 4 9.08 -14.03 -9.61
CA SER A 4 9.38 -14.44 -8.23
C SER A 4 8.11 -14.67 -7.38
N TYR A 5 7.13 -13.77 -7.50
CA TYR A 5 5.81 -13.94 -6.92
C TYR A 5 5.05 -15.10 -7.57
N GLN A 6 5.32 -15.39 -8.84
CA GLN A 6 4.68 -16.42 -9.65
C GLN A 6 5.20 -17.79 -9.22
N MET A 7 6.48 -17.94 -8.88
CA MET A 7 6.97 -19.20 -8.30
C MET A 7 6.27 -19.51 -6.98
N GLN A 8 6.18 -18.54 -6.05
CA GLN A 8 5.54 -18.76 -4.75
C GLN A 8 4.02 -18.90 -4.85
N HIS A 9 3.38 -18.09 -5.70
CA HIS A 9 1.95 -18.19 -5.98
C HIS A 9 1.64 -19.53 -6.65
N ASN A 10 2.46 -19.99 -7.60
CA ASN A 10 2.34 -21.32 -8.20
C ASN A 10 2.55 -22.43 -7.17
N ILE A 11 3.48 -22.28 -6.20
CA ILE A 11 3.63 -23.25 -5.10
C ILE A 11 2.34 -23.31 -4.27
N VAL A 12 1.75 -22.16 -3.93
CA VAL A 12 0.49 -22.09 -3.17
C VAL A 12 -0.66 -22.68 -3.98
N ASP A 13 -0.77 -22.34 -5.27
CA ASP A 13 -1.80 -22.84 -6.19
C ASP A 13 -1.66 -24.35 -6.41
N ASP A 14 -0.46 -24.86 -6.66
CA ASP A 14 -0.19 -26.30 -6.80
C ASP A 14 -0.50 -27.04 -5.51
N LEU A 15 -0.10 -26.49 -4.35
CA LEU A 15 -0.44 -27.06 -3.06
C LEU A 15 -1.96 -27.10 -2.88
N ASN A 16 -2.67 -25.99 -3.14
CA ASN A 16 -4.13 -25.89 -3.07
C ASN A 16 -4.86 -26.84 -4.05
N LEU A 17 -4.32 -27.05 -5.25
CA LEU A 17 -4.84 -28.05 -6.20
C LEU A 17 -4.67 -29.48 -5.65
N HIS A 18 -3.55 -29.75 -4.96
CA HIS A 18 -3.33 -31.03 -4.27
C HIS A 18 -4.15 -31.18 -2.97
N VAL A 19 -4.64 -30.09 -2.35
CA VAL A 19 -5.52 -30.12 -1.16
C VAL A 19 -6.81 -30.88 -1.43
N GLN A 20 -7.35 -30.81 -2.65
CA GLN A 20 -8.55 -31.56 -3.05
C GLN A 20 -8.39 -33.09 -2.92
N SER A 21 -7.15 -33.58 -2.74
CA SER A 21 -6.83 -35.01 -2.58
C SER A 21 -6.32 -35.40 -1.19
N THR A 22 -6.00 -34.47 -0.29
CA THR A 22 -5.22 -34.79 0.94
C THR A 22 -5.74 -34.20 2.27
N GLU A 23 -6.82 -33.42 2.30
CA GLU A 23 -7.40 -32.81 3.53
C GLU A 23 -6.39 -32.01 4.40
N ARG A 24 -5.35 -31.41 3.78
CA ARG A 24 -4.36 -30.60 4.51
C ARG A 24 -4.53 -29.13 4.20
N PRO A 25 -4.96 -28.26 5.13
CA PRO A 25 -5.00 -26.83 4.88
C PRO A 25 -3.62 -26.26 4.51
N VAL A 26 -3.62 -25.30 3.60
CA VAL A 26 -2.45 -24.52 3.20
C VAL A 26 -2.65 -23.12 3.75
N ALA A 27 -1.72 -22.68 4.59
CA ALA A 27 -1.64 -21.30 5.05
C ALA A 27 -0.43 -20.63 4.40
N TYR A 28 -0.57 -19.38 4.00
CA TYR A 28 0.52 -18.65 3.36
C TYR A 28 0.57 -17.20 3.79
N PHE A 29 1.76 -16.61 3.71
CA PHE A 29 1.97 -15.18 3.92
C PHE A 29 3.15 -14.68 3.11
N PHE A 30 3.01 -13.48 2.54
CA PHE A 30 4.08 -12.82 1.79
C PHE A 30 4.54 -11.59 2.59
N CYS A 31 5.76 -11.64 3.11
CA CYS A 31 6.38 -10.48 3.74
C CYS A 31 6.68 -9.43 2.66
N CYS A 32 6.04 -8.27 2.76
CA CYS A 32 6.21 -7.18 1.83
C CYS A 32 6.92 -6.05 2.55
N HIS A 33 8.20 -5.85 2.25
CA HIS A 33 9.01 -4.74 2.78
C HIS A 33 8.39 -3.36 2.60
N ASP A 34 7.56 -3.17 1.57
CA ASP A 34 6.83 -1.94 1.30
C ASP A 34 5.63 -1.73 2.26
N ILE A 35 5.28 -2.72 3.06
CA ILE A 35 4.19 -2.69 4.05
C ILE A 35 4.79 -3.01 5.43
N SER A 36 5.07 -1.98 6.23
CA SER A 36 5.71 -2.14 7.54
C SER A 36 4.94 -3.07 8.50
N GLU A 37 3.61 -3.09 8.41
CA GLU A 37 2.77 -4.01 9.18
C GLU A 37 2.99 -5.47 8.77
N SER A 38 3.28 -5.75 7.48
CA SER A 38 3.50 -7.12 7.00
C SER A 38 4.81 -7.72 7.51
N LEU A 39 5.73 -6.89 8.01
CA LEU A 39 7.01 -7.30 8.58
C LEU A 39 6.93 -7.57 10.09
N LYS A 40 5.78 -7.31 10.71
CA LYS A 40 5.57 -7.57 12.14
C LYS A 40 5.18 -9.03 12.34
N ALA A 41 5.93 -9.74 13.18
CA ALA A 41 5.72 -11.13 13.55
C ALA A 41 4.28 -11.41 13.96
N ARG A 42 3.70 -10.51 14.76
CA ARG A 42 2.29 -10.58 15.17
C ARG A 42 1.34 -10.64 13.97
N ILE A 43 1.52 -9.80 12.96
CA ILE A 43 0.60 -9.69 11.81
C ILE A 43 0.72 -10.93 10.92
N VAL A 44 1.95 -11.32 10.60
CA VAL A 44 2.24 -12.56 9.86
C VAL A 44 1.58 -13.75 10.56
N PHE A 45 1.85 -13.91 11.86
CA PHE A 45 1.35 -15.04 12.64
C PHE A 45 -0.16 -15.00 12.84
N SER A 46 -0.77 -13.82 12.99
CA SER A 46 -2.24 -13.66 13.03
C SER A 46 -2.89 -14.11 11.72
N SER A 47 -2.29 -13.76 10.58
CA SER A 47 -2.80 -14.15 9.26
C SER A 47 -2.72 -15.67 9.07
N LEU A 48 -1.59 -16.28 9.44
CA LEU A 48 -1.42 -17.72 9.41
C LEU A 48 -2.43 -18.43 10.34
N ALA A 49 -2.59 -17.93 11.57
CA ALA A 49 -3.54 -18.48 12.53
C ALA A 49 -4.97 -18.48 11.99
N ARG A 50 -5.41 -17.35 11.41
CA ARG A 50 -6.73 -17.23 10.77
C ARG A 50 -6.92 -18.27 9.67
N GLN A 51 -5.91 -18.50 8.83
CA GLN A 51 -5.98 -19.48 7.74
C GLN A 51 -6.02 -20.91 8.24
N LEU A 52 -5.25 -21.24 9.29
CA LEU A 52 -5.23 -22.57 9.90
C LEU A 52 -6.52 -22.91 10.66
N LEU A 53 -7.19 -21.91 11.23
CA LEU A 53 -8.47 -22.08 11.93
C LEU A 53 -9.68 -22.14 11.00
N ARG A 54 -9.59 -21.59 9.78
CA ARG A 54 -10.70 -21.54 8.81
C ARG A 54 -11.39 -22.89 8.53
N PRO A 55 -10.68 -24.03 8.45
CA PRO A 55 -11.30 -25.33 8.21
C PRO A 55 -12.01 -25.92 9.44
N ILE A 56 -11.83 -25.33 10.62
CA ILE A 56 -12.36 -25.88 11.87
C ILE A 56 -13.80 -25.41 12.05
N PRO A 57 -14.78 -26.34 12.13
CA PRO A 57 -16.19 -25.98 12.20
C PRO A 57 -16.63 -25.49 13.58
N ASP A 58 -15.96 -25.93 14.65
CA ASP A 58 -16.26 -25.55 16.03
C ASP A 58 -15.08 -24.77 16.65
N LEU A 59 -15.29 -23.48 16.85
CA LEU A 59 -14.32 -22.53 17.41
C LEU A 59 -14.70 -22.07 18.82
N THR A 60 -15.60 -22.78 19.52
CA THR A 60 -16.01 -22.44 20.90
C THR A 60 -14.83 -22.30 21.86
N ILE A 61 -13.81 -23.16 21.74
CA ILE A 61 -12.55 -23.08 22.51
C ILE A 61 -11.81 -21.76 22.25
N VAL A 62 -11.89 -21.23 21.02
CA VAL A 62 -11.28 -19.95 20.65
C VAL A 62 -12.08 -18.78 21.22
N GLU A 63 -13.42 -18.84 21.21
CA GLU A 63 -14.28 -17.82 21.81
C GLU A 63 -14.01 -17.65 23.32
N GLU A 64 -13.79 -18.75 24.05
CA GLU A 64 -13.42 -18.72 25.48
C GLU A 64 -12.04 -18.10 25.75
N LEU A 65 -11.15 -18.10 24.76
CA LEU A 65 -9.78 -17.60 24.88
C LEU A 65 -9.63 -16.13 24.45
N VAL A 66 -10.63 -15.59 23.75
CA VAL A 66 -10.63 -14.20 23.27
C VAL A 66 -11.39 -13.33 24.27
N ASP A 67 -10.66 -12.72 25.21
CA ASP A 67 -11.20 -11.69 26.08
C ASP A 67 -11.62 -10.48 25.24
N THR A 68 -12.94 -10.22 25.18
CA THR A 68 -13.55 -9.08 24.44
C THR A 68 -13.09 -7.70 24.94
N THR A 69 -12.36 -7.66 26.06
CA THR A 69 -11.80 -6.44 26.67
C THR A 69 -10.38 -6.10 26.19
N THR A 70 -9.64 -7.05 25.60
CA THR A 70 -8.29 -6.78 25.06
C THR A 70 -8.36 -6.46 23.57
N LEU A 71 -8.16 -5.18 23.20
CA LEU A 71 -8.19 -4.72 21.80
C LEU A 71 -7.10 -5.34 20.89
N VAL A 72 -6.09 -5.99 21.50
CA VAL A 72 -4.84 -6.40 20.84
C VAL A 72 -4.34 -7.71 21.45
N MET A 73 -4.38 -8.82 20.69
CA MET A 73 -3.71 -10.08 21.05
C MET A 73 -2.25 -10.06 20.59
N ASP A 74 -1.31 -10.41 21.48
CA ASP A 74 0.09 -10.64 21.14
C ASP A 74 0.31 -12.01 20.44
N SER A 75 1.50 -12.22 19.88
CA SER A 75 1.81 -13.43 19.11
C SER A 75 1.87 -14.70 19.96
N GLU A 76 2.27 -14.61 21.24
CA GLU A 76 2.36 -15.76 22.15
C GLU A 76 0.97 -16.25 22.58
N ARG A 77 0.02 -15.33 22.78
CA ARG A 77 -1.40 -15.67 22.99
C ARG A 77 -1.99 -16.36 21.77
N ILE A 78 -1.70 -15.86 20.55
CA ILE A 78 -2.15 -16.50 19.31
C ILE A 78 -1.59 -17.92 19.20
N LEU A 79 -0.32 -18.12 19.57
CA LEU A 79 0.32 -19.44 19.56
C LEU A 79 -0.37 -20.39 20.54
N SER A 80 -0.58 -19.92 21.78
CA SER A 80 -1.25 -20.70 22.82
C SER A 80 -2.68 -21.07 22.42
N MET A 81 -3.38 -20.16 21.73
CA MET A 81 -4.70 -20.40 21.16
C MET A 81 -4.65 -21.50 20.09
N LEU A 82 -3.74 -21.41 19.12
CA LEU A 82 -3.59 -22.43 18.08
C LEU A 82 -3.26 -23.81 18.68
N GLN A 83 -2.37 -23.87 19.66
CA GLN A 83 -1.99 -25.11 20.33
C GLN A 83 -3.16 -25.78 21.08
N ARG A 84 -4.16 -25.01 21.48
CA ARG A 84 -5.36 -25.51 22.17
C ARG A 84 -6.52 -25.81 21.22
N ALA A 85 -6.68 -25.01 20.17
CA ALA A 85 -7.78 -25.12 19.22
C ALA A 85 -7.57 -26.22 18.18
N LEU A 86 -6.32 -26.49 17.82
CA LEU A 86 -5.98 -27.54 16.84
C LEU A 86 -5.85 -28.91 17.52
N LEU A 87 -6.38 -29.94 16.88
CA LEU A 87 -6.25 -31.32 17.35
C LEU A 87 -4.79 -31.81 17.25
N PRO A 88 -4.32 -32.71 18.12
CA PRO A 88 -2.91 -33.16 18.13
C PRO A 88 -2.43 -33.82 16.82
N ASP A 89 -3.34 -34.40 16.04
CA ASP A 89 -3.04 -35.05 14.75
C ASP A 89 -3.20 -34.09 13.55
N PHE A 90 -3.42 -32.80 13.81
CA PHE A 90 -3.58 -31.78 12.78
C PHE A 90 -2.35 -31.69 11.85
N LYS A 91 -2.62 -31.56 10.55
CA LYS A 91 -1.62 -31.49 9.48
C LYS A 91 -1.91 -30.28 8.62
N ALA A 92 -0.88 -29.48 8.36
CA ALA A 92 -0.99 -28.34 7.46
C ALA A 92 0.33 -28.08 6.72
N SER A 93 0.22 -27.31 5.63
CA SER A 93 1.37 -26.74 4.94
C SER A 93 1.40 -25.23 5.16
N ILE A 94 2.56 -24.67 5.46
CA ILE A 94 2.78 -23.24 5.62
C ILE A 94 3.79 -22.78 4.57
N VAL A 95 3.46 -21.73 3.82
CA VAL A 95 4.38 -21.07 2.88
C VAL A 95 4.60 -19.64 3.33
N LEU A 96 5.85 -19.28 3.64
CA LEU A 96 6.23 -17.93 4.07
C LEU A 96 7.26 -17.36 3.09
N ASP A 97 6.86 -16.32 2.37
CA ASP A 97 7.74 -15.63 1.42
C ASP A 97 8.43 -14.41 2.05
N GLY A 98 9.69 -14.19 1.73
CA GLY A 98 10.41 -12.94 2.04
C GLY A 98 10.75 -12.76 3.51
N LEU A 99 11.13 -13.82 4.22
CA LEU A 99 11.44 -13.72 5.66
C LEU A 99 12.64 -12.79 5.96
N ASP A 100 13.53 -12.60 4.99
CA ASP A 100 14.63 -11.62 4.99
C ASP A 100 14.19 -10.18 5.12
N GLU A 101 12.98 -9.84 4.67
CA GLU A 101 12.47 -8.47 4.76
C GLU A 101 12.12 -8.07 6.21
N CYS A 102 12.03 -9.03 7.13
CA CYS A 102 11.80 -8.80 8.55
C CYS A 102 13.11 -8.48 9.28
N ASN A 103 13.09 -7.47 10.17
CA ASN A 103 14.22 -7.22 11.06
C ASN A 103 14.50 -8.40 12.01
N ASP A 104 15.71 -8.45 12.59
CA ASP A 104 16.18 -9.56 13.46
C ASP A 104 15.20 -9.95 14.57
N LEU A 105 14.61 -8.96 15.24
CA LEU A 105 13.70 -9.19 16.35
C LEU A 105 12.40 -9.86 15.87
N GLN A 106 11.78 -9.34 14.82
CA GLN A 106 10.55 -9.89 14.26
C GLN A 106 10.80 -11.27 13.62
N ARG A 107 11.91 -11.40 12.89
CA ARG A 107 12.36 -12.64 12.24
C ARG A 107 12.61 -13.75 13.27
N GLY A 108 13.35 -13.47 14.34
CA GLY A 108 13.60 -14.43 15.42
C GLY A 108 12.31 -14.86 16.12
N THR A 109 11.41 -13.92 16.38
CA THR A 109 10.09 -14.20 16.96
C THR A 109 9.28 -15.15 16.06
N LEU A 110 9.23 -14.90 14.75
CA LEU A 110 8.50 -15.75 13.79
C LEU A 110 9.04 -17.17 13.74
N ILE A 111 10.36 -17.33 13.63
CA ILE A 111 11.01 -18.64 13.59
C ILE A 111 10.69 -19.41 14.87
N GLN A 112 10.77 -18.76 16.04
CA GLN A 112 10.46 -19.39 17.31
C GLN A 112 9.00 -19.87 17.38
N HIS A 113 8.04 -19.06 16.93
CA HIS A 113 6.62 -19.43 16.94
C HIS A 113 6.32 -20.57 15.96
N LEU A 114 6.86 -20.51 14.75
CA LEU A 114 6.72 -21.57 13.74
C LEU A 114 7.31 -22.90 14.24
N ARG A 115 8.45 -22.85 14.94
CA ARG A 115 9.05 -24.03 15.57
C ARG A 115 8.16 -24.61 16.67
N LYS A 116 7.68 -23.78 17.61
CA LYS A 116 6.76 -24.24 18.66
C LYS A 116 5.48 -24.87 18.09
N LEU A 117 4.99 -24.39 16.95
CA LEU A 117 3.89 -25.04 16.23
C LEU A 117 4.29 -26.36 15.58
N GLN A 118 5.47 -26.44 14.97
CA GLN A 118 5.97 -27.67 14.35
C GLN A 118 6.32 -28.75 15.38
N ASP A 119 6.67 -28.36 16.60
CA ASP A 119 6.86 -29.28 17.74
C ASP A 119 5.50 -29.85 18.23
N ALA A 120 4.40 -29.12 18.04
CA ALA A 120 3.06 -29.51 18.46
C ALA A 120 2.27 -30.28 17.36
N PHE A 121 2.49 -29.96 16.09
CA PHE A 121 1.69 -30.46 14.97
C PHE A 121 2.54 -30.91 13.78
N ALA A 122 1.97 -31.77 12.94
CA ALA A 122 2.65 -32.26 11.74
C ALA A 122 2.60 -31.23 10.59
N LEU A 123 3.46 -30.21 10.69
CA LEU A 123 3.53 -29.07 9.76
C LEU A 123 4.66 -29.22 8.73
N ARG A 124 4.32 -28.98 7.46
CA ARG A 124 5.30 -28.76 6.38
C ARG A 124 5.47 -27.25 6.20
N ILE A 125 6.66 -26.73 6.47
CA ILE A 125 6.92 -25.29 6.39
C ILE A 125 7.93 -25.04 5.26
N CYS A 126 7.55 -24.19 4.32
CA CYS A 126 8.40 -23.67 3.25
C CYS A 126 8.65 -22.20 3.53
N VAL A 127 9.92 -21.79 3.55
CA VAL A 127 10.32 -20.40 3.78
C VAL A 127 11.29 -19.99 2.68
N SER A 128 11.09 -18.81 2.10
CA SER A 128 12.09 -18.17 1.23
C SER A 128 12.71 -16.95 1.90
N PHE A 129 13.94 -16.66 1.49
CA PHE A 129 14.70 -15.48 1.88
C PHE A 129 15.86 -15.28 0.89
N ARG A 130 16.37 -14.05 0.78
CA ARG A 130 17.62 -13.75 0.06
C ARG A 130 18.81 -13.83 1.02
N LEU A 131 19.95 -14.32 0.53
CA LEU A 131 21.23 -14.22 1.25
C LEU A 131 21.92 -12.92 0.82
N GLU A 132 21.96 -11.92 1.70
CA GLU A 132 22.83 -10.75 1.52
C GLU A 132 24.19 -10.99 2.21
N SER A 133 25.26 -10.40 1.66
CA SER A 133 26.66 -10.64 2.05
C SER A 133 27.02 -10.27 3.49
N ASP A 134 26.20 -9.44 4.16
CA ASP A 134 26.40 -9.00 5.55
C ASP A 134 25.40 -9.63 6.54
N ASP A 135 24.36 -10.33 6.06
CA ASP A 135 23.31 -10.88 6.92
C ASP A 135 23.65 -12.32 7.29
N VAL A 136 24.22 -12.48 8.49
CA VAL A 136 24.63 -13.77 9.07
C VAL A 136 23.40 -14.55 9.55
N LEU A 137 22.42 -14.79 8.67
CA LEU A 137 21.61 -15.99 8.78
C LEU A 137 22.50 -17.17 8.43
N ARG A 138 23.37 -17.55 9.37
CA ARG A 138 23.84 -18.92 9.42
C ARG A 138 22.59 -19.75 9.61
N LEU A 139 22.09 -20.36 8.54
CA LEU A 139 21.10 -21.41 8.55
C LEU A 139 21.68 -22.59 9.32
N SER A 140 21.76 -22.46 10.64
CA SER A 140 22.21 -23.54 11.49
C SER A 140 21.05 -24.55 11.59
N PRO A 141 21.36 -25.86 11.71
CA PRO A 141 20.38 -26.90 11.99
C PRO A 141 19.50 -26.64 13.22
N GLU A 142 19.84 -25.63 14.02
CA GLU A 142 19.14 -25.19 15.23
C GLU A 142 17.83 -24.44 14.92
N LEU A 143 17.66 -23.87 13.71
CA LEU A 143 16.46 -23.09 13.34
C LEU A 143 15.27 -24.01 13.01
N PHE A 144 15.50 -25.08 12.23
CA PHE A 144 14.51 -26.10 11.89
C PHE A 144 15.15 -27.50 11.94
N ALA A 145 14.66 -28.37 12.83
CA ALA A 145 15.30 -29.64 13.18
C ALA A 145 15.44 -30.65 12.02
N LYS A 146 14.59 -30.54 10.98
CA LYS A 146 14.64 -31.37 9.76
C LYS A 146 14.34 -30.49 8.54
N HIS A 147 15.34 -29.73 8.07
CA HIS A 147 15.17 -28.83 6.93
C HIS A 147 15.94 -29.34 5.69
N ARG A 148 15.44 -28.96 4.51
CA ARG A 148 16.15 -29.07 3.23
C ARG A 148 16.24 -27.67 2.64
N THR A 149 17.45 -27.23 2.36
CA THR A 149 17.68 -25.94 1.68
C THR A 149 17.81 -26.19 0.18
N ILE A 150 17.11 -25.39 -0.62
CA ILE A 150 17.21 -25.39 -2.08
C ILE A 150 17.70 -23.99 -2.46
N ALA A 151 18.92 -23.91 -2.98
CA ALA A 151 19.44 -22.67 -3.54
C ALA A 151 18.89 -22.49 -4.96
N ILE A 152 18.36 -21.30 -5.25
CA ILE A 152 18.00 -20.92 -6.62
C ILE A 152 19.29 -20.34 -7.25
N PRO A 153 19.85 -20.96 -8.30
CA PRO A 153 21.10 -20.53 -8.90
C PRO A 153 20.95 -19.15 -9.59
N ASP A 154 22.02 -18.34 -9.55
CA ASP A 154 22.07 -17.02 -10.20
C ASP A 154 22.01 -17.12 -11.73
N ASP A 155 22.70 -18.12 -12.31
CA ASP A 155 22.55 -18.50 -13.71
C ASP A 155 21.31 -19.39 -13.85
N ASN A 156 20.18 -18.75 -14.15
CA ASN A 156 18.90 -19.44 -14.23
C ASN A 156 18.56 -19.84 -15.68
N PRO A 157 18.69 -21.13 -16.07
CA PRO A 157 18.30 -21.62 -17.40
C PRO A 157 16.79 -21.49 -17.68
N ASP A 158 15.98 -21.17 -16.67
CA ASP A 158 14.52 -21.05 -16.80
C ASP A 158 14.07 -19.80 -17.54
N ILE A 159 14.96 -18.81 -17.80
CA ILE A 159 14.53 -17.60 -18.53
C ILE A 159 14.17 -17.91 -19.99
N ALA A 160 14.85 -18.86 -20.61
CA ALA A 160 14.51 -19.36 -21.93
C ALA A 160 13.14 -20.03 -21.91
N GLY A 161 12.94 -20.98 -20.99
CA GLY A 161 11.66 -21.66 -20.81
C GLY A 161 10.51 -20.68 -20.49
N PHE A 162 10.77 -19.66 -19.67
CA PHE A 162 9.81 -18.60 -19.37
C PHE A 162 9.45 -17.78 -20.60
N ILE A 163 10.44 -17.37 -21.42
CA ILE A 163 10.20 -16.63 -22.66
C ILE A 163 9.33 -17.47 -23.60
N SER A 164 9.70 -18.72 -23.86
CA SER A 164 8.95 -19.60 -24.77
C SER A 164 7.51 -19.80 -24.28
N ALA A 165 7.32 -20.13 -23.00
CA ALA A 165 5.99 -20.35 -22.42
C ALA A 165 5.13 -19.08 -22.41
N GLU A 166 5.70 -17.92 -22.10
CA GLU A 166 4.97 -16.67 -22.08
C GLU A 166 4.60 -16.21 -23.50
N LEU A 167 5.48 -16.38 -24.49
CA LEU A 167 5.18 -16.10 -25.90
C LEU A 167 4.08 -17.01 -26.44
N GLU A 168 4.15 -18.31 -26.17
CA GLU A 168 3.12 -19.30 -26.53
C GLU A 168 1.76 -18.88 -25.95
N ARG A 169 1.70 -18.61 -24.65
CA ARG A 169 0.49 -18.14 -23.97
C ARG A 169 -0.09 -16.85 -24.57
N ARG A 170 0.76 -15.92 -25.02
CA ARG A 170 0.32 -14.65 -25.64
C ARG A 170 -0.23 -14.86 -27.05
N ILE A 171 0.32 -15.81 -27.80
CA ILE A 171 -0.19 -16.21 -29.11
C ILE A 171 -1.54 -16.92 -28.96
N GLU A 172 -1.63 -17.91 -28.07
CA GLU A 172 -2.86 -18.67 -27.81
C GLU A 172 -4.01 -17.75 -27.37
N SER A 173 -3.71 -16.81 -26.47
CA SER A 173 -4.67 -15.80 -26.01
C SER A 173 -4.95 -14.68 -27.02
N ARG A 174 -4.34 -14.72 -28.22
CA ARG A 174 -4.44 -13.72 -29.30
C ARG A 174 -4.00 -12.30 -28.91
N LYS A 175 -3.25 -12.16 -27.82
CA LYS A 175 -2.66 -10.90 -27.35
C LYS A 175 -1.44 -10.51 -28.19
N LEU A 176 -0.66 -11.50 -28.64
CA LEU A 176 0.39 -11.32 -29.63
C LEU A 176 -0.15 -11.78 -30.99
N ARG A 177 -0.10 -10.90 -32.00
CA ARG A 177 -0.46 -11.22 -33.38
C ARG A 177 0.74 -10.95 -34.27
N ILE A 178 1.09 -11.96 -35.06
CA ILE A 178 2.25 -11.93 -35.95
C ILE A 178 1.77 -12.34 -37.34
N GLY A 179 2.20 -11.62 -38.38
CA GLY A 179 1.94 -11.96 -39.78
C GLY A 179 2.87 -13.06 -40.30
N ASN A 180 4.18 -12.92 -40.05
CA ASN A 180 5.20 -13.90 -40.43
C ASN A 180 5.60 -14.81 -39.25
N PRO A 181 5.27 -16.12 -39.26
CA PRO A 181 5.59 -17.02 -38.16
C PRO A 181 7.07 -17.07 -37.74
N ALA A 182 8.01 -16.81 -38.66
CA ALA A 182 9.45 -16.80 -38.34
C ALA A 182 9.84 -15.69 -37.34
N LEU A 183 9.06 -14.61 -37.26
CA LEU A 183 9.32 -13.48 -36.36
C LEU A 183 9.32 -13.91 -34.88
N ILE A 184 8.64 -15.01 -34.52
CA ILE A 184 8.64 -15.48 -33.13
C ILE A 184 10.04 -15.88 -32.64
N LEU A 185 10.84 -16.48 -33.52
CA LEU A 185 12.21 -16.88 -33.21
C LEU A 185 13.12 -15.66 -33.03
N GLU A 186 12.89 -14.61 -33.83
CA GLU A 186 13.62 -13.34 -33.68
C GLU A 186 13.27 -12.63 -32.36
N ILE A 187 11.99 -12.66 -31.96
CA ILE A 187 11.55 -12.12 -30.68
C ILE A 187 12.23 -12.88 -29.53
N GLU A 188 12.16 -14.20 -29.54
CA GLU A 188 12.74 -15.06 -28.50
C GLU A 188 14.25 -14.82 -28.34
N ASP A 189 14.99 -14.82 -29.44
CA ASP A 189 16.44 -14.60 -29.47
C ASP A 189 16.85 -13.18 -29.02
N ALA A 190 16.08 -12.16 -29.40
CA ALA A 190 16.31 -10.79 -28.92
C ALA A 190 16.03 -10.64 -27.42
N LEU A 191 14.94 -11.23 -26.92
CA LEU A 191 14.60 -11.21 -25.49
C LEU A 191 15.62 -11.97 -24.66
N LEU A 192 16.07 -13.15 -25.11
CA LEU A 192 17.10 -13.94 -24.44
C LEU A 192 18.41 -13.17 -24.28
N ARG A 193 18.88 -12.52 -25.34
CA ARG A 193 20.09 -11.68 -25.28
C ARG A 193 19.95 -10.49 -24.35
N GLY A 194 18.79 -9.84 -24.35
CA GLY A 194 18.53 -8.64 -23.55
C GLY A 194 18.23 -8.94 -22.08
N ALA A 195 17.77 -10.15 -21.76
CA ALA A 195 17.23 -10.46 -20.46
C ALA A 195 18.24 -10.30 -19.32
N GLN A 196 19.49 -10.73 -19.50
CA GLN A 196 20.53 -10.69 -18.46
C GLN A 196 20.02 -11.23 -17.09
N GLY A 197 19.21 -12.29 -17.10
CA GLY A 197 18.58 -12.88 -15.90
C GLY A 197 17.35 -12.14 -15.35
N MET A 198 16.96 -11.00 -15.93
CA MET A 198 15.83 -10.17 -15.46
C MET A 198 14.49 -10.60 -16.07
N PHE A 199 13.78 -11.52 -15.42
CA PHE A 199 12.45 -11.95 -15.87
C PHE A 199 11.42 -10.81 -15.94
N LEU A 200 11.46 -9.82 -15.03
CA LEU A 200 10.57 -8.66 -15.09
C LEU A 200 10.82 -7.82 -16.36
N TRP A 201 12.09 -7.65 -16.73
CA TRP A 201 12.45 -6.93 -17.94
C TRP A 201 11.84 -7.64 -19.15
N VAL A 202 11.98 -8.96 -19.23
CA VAL A 202 11.40 -9.80 -20.28
C VAL A 202 9.89 -9.63 -20.35
N ALA A 203 9.18 -9.74 -19.21
CA ALA A 203 7.73 -9.62 -19.16
C ALA A 203 7.25 -8.26 -19.68
N LEU A 204 7.94 -7.17 -19.31
CA LEU A 204 7.64 -5.81 -19.77
C LEU A 204 7.93 -5.63 -21.28
N GLN A 205 9.00 -6.23 -21.79
CA GLN A 205 9.28 -6.19 -23.24
C GLN A 205 8.25 -6.99 -24.04
N ILE A 206 7.85 -8.17 -23.57
CA ILE A 206 6.78 -8.96 -24.20
C ILE A 206 5.47 -8.15 -24.24
N GLU A 207 5.13 -7.44 -23.16
CA GLU A 207 3.97 -6.56 -23.14
C GLU A 207 4.08 -5.41 -24.18
N SER A 208 5.25 -4.77 -24.27
CA SER A 208 5.51 -3.75 -25.29
C SER A 208 5.43 -4.31 -26.71
N ILE A 209 5.91 -5.53 -26.94
CA ILE A 209 5.85 -6.22 -28.23
C ILE A 209 4.40 -6.58 -28.57
N CYS A 210 3.61 -7.07 -27.61
CA CYS A 210 2.19 -7.35 -27.80
C CYS A 210 1.38 -6.10 -28.15
N ALA A 211 1.83 -4.91 -27.75
CA ALA A 211 1.19 -3.64 -28.11
C ALA A 211 1.47 -3.21 -29.56
N ALA A 212 2.47 -3.79 -30.23
CA ALA A 212 2.78 -3.48 -31.63
C ALA A 212 1.67 -3.99 -32.56
N LYS A 213 1.28 -3.14 -33.52
CA LYS A 213 0.14 -3.42 -34.43
C LYS A 213 0.55 -4.10 -35.73
N THR A 214 1.83 -4.11 -36.06
CA THR A 214 2.39 -4.64 -37.30
C THR A 214 3.72 -5.32 -37.03
N ASP A 215 4.09 -6.29 -37.88
CA ASP A 215 5.40 -6.95 -37.82
C ASP A 215 6.55 -5.92 -37.93
N GLU A 216 6.40 -4.87 -38.73
CA GLU A 216 7.36 -3.75 -38.80
C GLU A 216 7.52 -3.04 -37.44
N ALA A 217 6.41 -2.78 -36.73
CA ALA A 217 6.47 -2.16 -35.41
C ALA A 217 7.12 -3.08 -34.37
N ILE A 218 6.97 -4.41 -34.51
CA ILE A 218 7.70 -5.40 -33.70
C ILE A 218 9.20 -5.31 -33.99
N HIS A 219 9.62 -5.34 -35.26
CA HIS A 219 11.05 -5.22 -35.60
C HIS A 219 11.66 -3.90 -35.10
N LEU A 220 10.94 -2.78 -35.19
CA LEU A 220 11.38 -1.51 -34.63
C LEU A 220 11.54 -1.59 -33.10
N ALA A 221 10.62 -2.25 -32.40
CA ALA A 221 10.73 -2.48 -30.95
C ALA A 221 11.92 -3.39 -30.58
N LEU A 222 12.18 -4.43 -31.37
CA LEU A 222 13.32 -5.33 -31.15
C LEU A 222 14.68 -4.66 -31.40
N LYS A 223 14.75 -3.70 -32.34
CA LYS A 223 15.97 -2.93 -32.63
C LYS A 223 16.30 -1.91 -31.54
N ASP A 224 15.30 -1.46 -30.79
CA ASP A 224 15.41 -0.45 -29.74
C ASP A 224 14.91 -1.00 -28.40
N LEU A 225 15.45 -2.15 -27.97
CA LEU A 225 15.19 -2.70 -26.65
C LEU A 225 15.96 -1.92 -25.56
N PRO A 226 15.33 -1.64 -24.42
CA PRO A 226 16.01 -1.00 -23.29
C PRO A 226 17.08 -1.91 -22.69
N LYS A 227 18.19 -1.35 -22.22
CA LYS A 227 19.32 -2.12 -21.69
C LYS A 227 19.04 -2.74 -20.33
N ASP A 228 18.20 -2.09 -19.53
CA ASP A 228 17.93 -2.49 -18.15
C ASP A 228 16.51 -2.07 -17.70
N LEU A 229 16.17 -2.40 -16.45
CA LEU A 229 14.91 -2.01 -15.84
C LEU A 229 14.76 -0.48 -15.69
N PRO A 230 15.76 0.28 -15.21
CA PRO A 230 15.69 1.74 -15.17
C PRO A 230 15.35 2.41 -16.51
N GLU A 231 15.98 1.99 -17.60
CA GLU A 231 15.68 2.49 -18.94
C GLU A 231 14.27 2.07 -19.38
N THR A 232 13.87 0.84 -19.08
CA THR A 232 12.50 0.34 -19.32
C THR A 232 11.45 1.22 -18.64
N PHE A 233 11.61 1.48 -17.34
CA PHE A 233 10.70 2.33 -16.57
C PHE A 233 10.70 3.76 -17.09
N SER A 234 11.87 4.31 -17.41
CA SER A 234 11.97 5.65 -18.01
C SER A 234 11.15 5.77 -19.29
N ARG A 235 11.27 4.79 -20.20
CA ARG A 235 10.55 4.75 -21.47
C ARG A 235 9.04 4.60 -21.25
N ILE A 236 8.61 3.72 -20.34
CA ILE A 236 7.17 3.53 -20.05
C ILE A 236 6.55 4.81 -19.49
N LEU A 237 7.20 5.44 -18.51
CA LEU A 237 6.71 6.67 -17.89
C LEU A 237 6.65 7.83 -18.89
N GLN A 238 7.66 7.96 -19.76
CA GLN A 238 7.68 8.99 -20.80
C GLN A 238 6.57 8.79 -21.84
N ARG A 239 6.35 7.57 -22.33
CA ARG A 239 5.31 7.25 -23.32
C ARG A 239 3.89 7.45 -22.76
N SER A 240 3.66 7.00 -21.53
CA SER A 240 2.33 7.07 -20.90
C SER A 240 1.97 8.47 -20.39
N GLY A 241 2.95 9.38 -20.31
CA GLY A 241 2.75 10.76 -19.88
C GLY A 241 2.14 11.70 -20.91
N GLU A 242 2.05 11.39 -22.21
CA GLU A 242 1.58 12.38 -23.20
C GLU A 242 0.12 12.83 -23.02
N LEU A 243 -0.72 11.98 -22.42
CA LEU A 243 -2.12 12.25 -22.05
C LEU A 243 -2.24 12.14 -20.52
N GLY A 244 -2.09 13.23 -19.78
CA GLY A 244 -2.34 13.24 -18.32
C GLY A 244 -1.11 13.28 -17.39
N LYS A 245 -0.04 13.98 -17.79
CA LYS A 245 1.21 14.18 -17.01
C LYS A 245 1.00 14.50 -15.54
N ASP A 246 0.04 15.38 -15.26
CA ASP A 246 -0.24 15.85 -13.90
C ASP A 246 -0.76 14.74 -12.98
N TYR A 247 -1.57 13.82 -13.53
CA TYR A 247 -2.08 12.67 -12.78
C TYR A 247 -1.00 11.61 -12.60
N GLN A 248 -0.24 11.28 -13.65
CA GLN A 248 0.80 10.25 -13.58
C GLN A 248 1.79 10.53 -12.45
N THR A 249 2.37 11.75 -12.43
CA THR A 249 3.33 12.15 -11.38
C THR A 249 2.70 12.05 -10.00
N ARG A 250 1.48 12.55 -9.85
CA ARG A 250 0.78 12.57 -8.57
C ARG A 250 0.41 11.17 -8.08
N ILE A 251 0.00 10.27 -8.98
CA ILE A 251 -0.29 8.87 -8.65
C ILE A 251 0.97 8.19 -8.11
N PHE A 252 2.09 8.27 -8.85
CA PHE A 252 3.34 7.68 -8.37
C PHE A 252 3.80 8.26 -7.05
N GLN A 253 3.66 9.58 -6.85
CA GLN A 253 3.98 10.21 -5.57
C GLN A 253 3.13 9.62 -4.44
N LEU A 254 1.81 9.54 -4.62
CA LEU A 254 0.90 9.04 -3.59
C LEU A 254 1.11 7.55 -3.30
N VAL A 255 1.16 6.71 -4.33
CA VAL A 255 1.29 5.25 -4.19
C VAL A 255 2.66 4.86 -3.61
N THR A 256 3.73 5.59 -3.95
CA THR A 256 5.10 5.26 -3.50
C THR A 256 5.31 5.48 -2.00
N VAL A 257 4.72 6.53 -1.42
CA VAL A 257 4.90 6.87 0.00
C VAL A 257 3.76 6.39 0.89
N ALA A 258 2.67 5.85 0.31
CA ALA A 258 1.55 5.38 1.11
C ALA A 258 1.98 4.29 2.10
N HIS A 259 1.51 4.36 3.34
CA HIS A 259 1.88 3.43 4.42
C HIS A 259 1.26 2.04 4.23
N ARG A 260 0.19 1.98 3.45
CA ARG A 260 -0.42 0.76 2.92
C ARG A 260 -0.95 1.05 1.52
N PRO A 261 -1.20 0.02 0.69
CA PRO A 261 -1.89 0.20 -0.58
C PRO A 261 -3.19 1.01 -0.40
N LEU A 262 -3.37 2.03 -1.24
CA LEU A 262 -4.60 2.80 -1.30
C LEU A 262 -5.63 2.05 -2.13
N THR A 263 -6.88 2.05 -1.70
CA THR A 263 -7.96 1.57 -2.56
C THR A 263 -8.16 2.50 -3.75
N THR A 264 -8.81 2.02 -4.81
CA THR A 264 -9.15 2.82 -5.98
C THR A 264 -9.98 4.06 -5.62
N GLU A 265 -10.94 3.93 -4.70
CA GLU A 265 -11.75 5.07 -4.22
C GLU A 265 -10.97 6.02 -3.30
N GLU A 266 -10.09 5.51 -2.43
CA GLU A 266 -9.19 6.35 -1.63
C GLU A 266 -8.26 7.17 -2.52
N LEU A 267 -7.67 6.54 -3.54
CA LEU A 267 -6.81 7.22 -4.51
C LEU A 267 -7.60 8.24 -5.34
N ARG A 268 -8.81 7.89 -5.78
CA ARG A 268 -9.72 8.78 -6.51
C ARG A 268 -9.98 10.06 -5.72
N GLU A 269 -10.31 9.95 -4.44
CA GLU A 269 -10.52 11.08 -3.56
C GLU A 269 -9.23 11.88 -3.36
N ALA A 270 -8.11 11.21 -3.08
CA ALA A 270 -6.80 11.85 -2.88
C ALA A 270 -6.33 12.65 -4.11
N LEU A 271 -6.53 12.11 -5.32
CA LEU A 271 -6.22 12.79 -6.58
C LEU A 271 -7.12 14.00 -6.84
N SER A 272 -8.34 13.98 -6.32
CA SER A 272 -9.33 15.07 -6.47
C SER A 272 -9.07 16.25 -5.53
N VAL A 273 -8.19 16.08 -4.54
CA VAL A 273 -7.83 17.16 -3.61
C VAL A 273 -7.04 18.24 -4.34
N VAL A 274 -7.36 19.51 -4.11
CA VAL A 274 -6.55 20.64 -4.53
C VAL A 274 -5.88 21.22 -3.28
N PRO A 275 -4.57 21.01 -3.07
CA PRO A 275 -3.85 21.49 -1.90
C PRO A 275 -4.17 22.93 -1.50
N GLY A 276 -4.55 23.13 -0.23
CA GLY A 276 -4.89 24.43 0.34
C GLY A 276 -6.36 24.86 0.15
N ASN A 277 -7.12 24.19 -0.71
CA ASN A 277 -8.55 24.47 -0.90
C ASN A 277 -9.41 23.53 -0.04
N ALA A 278 -9.82 24.03 1.13
CA ALA A 278 -10.62 23.29 2.10
C ALA A 278 -12.15 23.37 1.86
N VAL A 279 -12.59 23.90 0.73
CA VAL A 279 -14.00 23.80 0.31
C VAL A 279 -14.17 22.44 -0.33
N TRP A 280 -15.14 21.62 0.08
CA TRP A 280 -15.48 20.39 -0.61
C TRP A 280 -16.45 20.65 -1.76
N SER A 281 -16.29 19.95 -2.89
CA SER A 281 -17.29 19.96 -3.95
C SER A 281 -17.32 18.61 -4.67
N PRO A 282 -18.50 18.01 -4.89
CA PRO A 282 -18.63 16.77 -5.64
C PRO A 282 -18.20 16.92 -7.10
N THR A 283 -18.25 18.14 -7.67
CA THR A 283 -17.85 18.41 -9.06
C THR A 283 -16.35 18.31 -9.30
N ARG A 284 -15.54 18.30 -8.23
CA ARG A 284 -14.08 18.09 -8.32
C ARG A 284 -13.67 16.63 -8.18
N LEU A 285 -14.59 15.77 -7.76
CA LEU A 285 -14.29 14.36 -7.63
C LEU A 285 -14.06 13.78 -9.03
N LEU A 286 -12.94 13.09 -9.21
CA LEU A 286 -12.60 12.41 -10.44
C LEU A 286 -13.74 11.46 -10.84
N ASN A 287 -14.21 11.52 -12.08
CA ASN A 287 -15.33 10.69 -12.50
C ASN A 287 -14.94 9.22 -12.64
N ASP A 288 -13.72 8.96 -13.10
CA ASP A 288 -13.18 7.62 -13.32
C ASP A 288 -11.68 7.60 -12.96
N VAL A 289 -11.34 6.83 -11.92
CA VAL A 289 -9.96 6.65 -11.48
C VAL A 289 -9.16 5.76 -12.42
N TYR A 290 -9.80 4.83 -13.13
CA TYR A 290 -9.12 3.94 -14.07
C TYR A 290 -8.60 4.71 -15.29
N SER A 291 -9.35 5.71 -15.77
CA SER A 291 -8.87 6.65 -16.79
C SER A 291 -7.60 7.40 -16.36
N ALA A 292 -7.47 7.76 -15.07
CA ALA A 292 -6.25 8.40 -14.56
C ALA A 292 -5.09 7.40 -14.36
N LEU A 293 -5.41 6.17 -13.93
CA LEU A 293 -4.43 5.08 -13.78
C LEU A 293 -3.87 4.62 -15.13
N ALA A 294 -4.64 4.71 -16.22
CA ALA A 294 -4.19 4.36 -17.56
C ALA A 294 -2.94 5.17 -18.00
N CYS A 295 -2.77 6.39 -17.48
CA CYS A 295 -1.60 7.23 -17.71
C CYS A 295 -0.31 6.70 -17.04
N CYS A 296 -0.40 5.70 -16.16
CA CYS A 296 0.75 5.17 -15.42
C CYS A 296 1.40 3.95 -16.08
N GLY A 297 0.72 3.33 -17.06
CA GLY A 297 1.21 2.13 -17.74
C GLY A 297 1.37 0.92 -16.82
N SER A 298 2.19 -0.04 -17.25
CA SER A 298 2.43 -1.31 -16.56
C SER A 298 3.20 -1.26 -15.22
N PRO A 299 3.89 -0.16 -14.81
CA PRO A 299 4.47 -0.07 -13.47
C PRO A 299 3.46 -0.06 -12.31
N ILE A 300 2.17 0.17 -12.60
CA ILE A 300 1.08 0.12 -11.63
C ILE A 300 0.12 -1.02 -11.95
N ALA A 301 -0.32 -1.73 -10.92
CA ALA A 301 -1.41 -2.69 -10.99
C ALA A 301 -2.53 -2.35 -10.00
N VAL A 302 -3.74 -2.76 -10.36
CA VAL A 302 -4.89 -2.77 -9.45
C VAL A 302 -5.15 -4.22 -9.07
N ASP A 303 -5.10 -4.49 -7.77
CA ASP A 303 -5.55 -5.74 -7.17
C ASP A 303 -7.09 -5.78 -7.27
N GLU A 304 -7.65 -6.71 -8.04
CA GLU A 304 -9.10 -6.78 -8.28
C GLU A 304 -9.88 -7.25 -7.05
N GLU A 305 -9.29 -8.09 -6.20
CA GLU A 305 -9.94 -8.63 -5.00
C GLU A 305 -10.06 -7.55 -3.93
N GLU A 306 -8.96 -6.86 -3.65
CA GLU A 306 -8.90 -5.83 -2.61
C GLU A 306 -9.22 -4.42 -3.14
N SER A 307 -9.35 -4.26 -4.46
CA SER A 307 -9.49 -2.97 -5.13
C SER A 307 -8.38 -1.98 -4.74
N THR A 308 -7.15 -2.47 -4.55
CA THR A 308 -6.01 -1.64 -4.12
C THR A 308 -5.01 -1.39 -5.24
N VAL A 309 -4.43 -0.19 -5.27
CA VAL A 309 -3.45 0.23 -6.25
C VAL A 309 -2.04 0.00 -5.69
N ARG A 310 -1.21 -0.73 -6.45
CA ARG A 310 0.16 -1.12 -6.03
C ARG A 310 1.16 -0.91 -7.17
N LEU A 311 2.42 -0.69 -6.81
CA LEU A 311 3.52 -0.83 -7.76
C LEU A 311 3.71 -2.31 -8.10
N VAL A 312 3.97 -2.62 -9.36
CA VAL A 312 4.06 -4.03 -9.81
C VAL A 312 5.30 -4.74 -9.26
N HIS A 313 6.34 -3.98 -8.90
CA HIS A 313 7.53 -4.53 -8.27
C HIS A 313 8.30 -3.46 -7.48
N HIS A 314 9.07 -3.89 -6.48
CA HIS A 314 9.89 -2.96 -5.68
C HIS A 314 10.90 -2.17 -6.50
N SER A 315 11.46 -2.77 -7.56
CA SER A 315 12.41 -2.09 -8.44
C SER A 315 11.82 -0.81 -9.05
N VAL A 316 10.49 -0.74 -9.22
CA VAL A 316 9.80 0.49 -9.63
C VAL A 316 9.92 1.57 -8.56
N LYS A 317 9.67 1.20 -7.29
CA LYS A 317 9.82 2.10 -6.15
C LYS A 317 11.26 2.60 -6.03
N GLN A 318 12.23 1.71 -6.07
CA GLN A 318 13.65 2.05 -6.00
C GLN A 318 14.05 2.99 -7.14
N PHE A 319 13.61 2.69 -8.37
CA PHE A 319 13.86 3.54 -9.54
C PHE A 319 13.27 4.94 -9.37
N LEU A 320 12.00 5.05 -8.96
CA LEU A 320 11.35 6.34 -8.70
C LEU A 320 12.12 7.13 -7.64
N LEU A 321 12.51 6.47 -6.53
CA LEU A 321 13.22 7.09 -5.42
C LEU A 321 14.68 7.47 -5.74
N SER A 322 15.33 6.81 -6.70
CA SER A 322 16.70 7.12 -7.13
C SER A 322 16.86 8.41 -7.93
N GLY A 323 15.80 9.23 -8.04
CA GLY A 323 15.86 10.55 -8.66
C GLY A 323 15.43 10.56 -10.12
N PHE A 324 14.40 9.78 -10.48
CA PHE A 324 13.79 9.84 -11.80
C PHE A 324 13.45 11.29 -12.18
N ARG A 325 13.98 11.75 -13.31
CA ARG A 325 13.72 13.09 -13.84
C ARG A 325 12.63 12.99 -14.89
N HIS A 326 11.50 13.63 -14.60
CA HIS A 326 10.48 13.80 -15.63
C HIS A 326 10.98 14.79 -16.70
N SER A 327 10.39 14.76 -17.89
CA SER A 327 10.72 15.66 -19.02
C SER A 327 10.56 17.17 -18.70
N THR A 328 9.97 17.51 -17.55
CA THR A 328 9.84 18.87 -17.00
C THR A 328 11.01 19.29 -16.11
N GLY A 329 11.99 18.42 -15.88
CA GLY A 329 13.16 18.68 -15.03
C GLY A 329 12.92 18.50 -13.53
N ALA A 330 11.67 18.26 -13.09
CA ALA A 330 11.36 17.97 -11.70
C ALA A 330 11.83 16.57 -11.31
N VAL A 331 12.64 16.49 -10.26
CA VAL A 331 13.18 15.24 -9.72
C VAL A 331 12.12 14.60 -8.82
N PHE A 332 11.76 13.36 -9.09
CA PHE A 332 10.99 12.54 -8.15
C PHE A 332 11.88 12.21 -6.94
N THR A 333 11.45 12.60 -5.74
CA THR A 333 12.19 12.33 -4.51
C THR A 333 11.21 11.86 -3.43
N VAL A 334 11.72 11.12 -2.43
CA VAL A 334 10.95 10.78 -1.23
C VAL A 334 10.32 12.04 -0.62
N ASP A 335 11.07 13.14 -0.61
CA ASP A 335 10.61 14.43 -0.08
C ASP A 335 9.46 15.04 -0.88
N SER A 336 9.55 15.05 -2.21
CA SER A 336 8.50 15.64 -3.04
C SER A 336 7.22 14.80 -2.98
N ALA A 337 7.34 13.47 -2.92
CA ALA A 337 6.20 12.56 -2.77
C ALA A 337 5.52 12.70 -1.39
N ASN A 338 6.30 12.72 -0.30
CA ASN A 338 5.76 12.95 1.05
C ASN A 338 5.11 14.34 1.17
N ARG A 339 5.71 15.38 0.56
CA ARG A 339 5.11 16.71 0.51
C ARG A 339 3.73 16.67 -0.15
N THR A 340 3.59 16.02 -1.30
CA THR A 340 2.31 15.87 -1.99
C THR A 340 1.28 15.14 -1.13
N MET A 341 1.64 13.98 -0.56
CA MET A 341 0.74 13.20 0.30
C MET A 341 0.26 14.01 1.51
N ARG A 342 1.18 14.71 2.18
CA ARG A 342 0.86 15.59 3.32
C ARG A 342 -0.09 16.71 2.93
N GLU A 343 0.17 17.42 1.84
CA GLU A 343 -0.68 18.51 1.37
C GLU A 343 -2.10 18.02 1.03
N VAL A 344 -2.21 16.82 0.46
CA VAL A 344 -3.50 16.14 0.25
C VAL A 344 -4.20 15.86 1.57
N ILE A 345 -3.54 15.18 2.51
CA ILE A 345 -4.13 14.79 3.80
C ILE A 345 -4.59 16.00 4.60
N ILE A 346 -3.72 17.01 4.79
CA ILE A 346 -4.05 18.21 5.58
C ILE A 346 -5.23 18.95 4.97
N THR A 347 -5.25 19.10 3.65
CA THR A 347 -6.36 19.79 2.97
C THR A 347 -7.65 18.99 3.10
N TYR A 348 -7.58 17.68 2.87
CA TYR A 348 -8.74 16.80 2.91
C TYR A 348 -9.38 16.80 4.29
N LEU A 349 -8.61 16.59 5.36
CA LEU A 349 -9.12 16.58 6.74
C LEU A 349 -9.77 17.90 7.17
N ASN A 350 -9.49 19.00 6.45
CA ASN A 350 -10.08 20.30 6.71
C ASN A 350 -11.30 20.65 5.84
N TYR A 351 -11.78 19.72 5.01
CA TYR A 351 -12.97 19.98 4.21
C TYR A 351 -14.15 20.46 5.05
N ASP A 352 -14.80 21.52 4.57
CA ASP A 352 -15.93 22.16 5.21
C ASP A 352 -17.12 21.22 5.46
N VAL A 353 -17.31 20.22 4.59
CA VAL A 353 -18.31 19.15 4.77
C VAL A 353 -18.11 18.34 6.06
N PHE A 354 -16.89 18.28 6.61
CA PHE A 354 -16.64 17.63 7.89
C PHE A 354 -17.01 18.52 9.09
N ASN A 355 -17.25 19.81 8.90
CA ASN A 355 -17.67 20.71 9.98
C ASN A 355 -19.13 20.46 10.41
N THR A 356 -19.99 20.05 9.47
CA THR A 356 -21.44 19.94 9.69
C THR A 356 -21.88 18.59 10.25
N GLN A 357 -21.02 17.57 10.23
CA GLN A 357 -21.36 16.19 10.62
C GLN A 357 -20.89 15.81 12.04
N LEU A 358 -20.20 16.72 12.73
CA LEU A 358 -19.65 16.49 14.07
C LEU A 358 -20.69 16.59 15.22
N SER A 359 -21.97 16.89 14.94
CA SER A 359 -23.00 16.96 15.98
C SER A 359 -23.77 15.64 16.25
N THR A 360 -23.43 14.53 15.58
CA THR A 360 -24.25 13.29 15.67
C THR A 360 -23.46 11.97 15.76
N ILE A 361 -22.16 11.97 16.04
CA ILE A 361 -21.38 10.73 16.00
C ILE A 361 -21.55 9.91 17.29
N VAL A 362 -22.52 8.99 17.25
CA VAL A 362 -22.44 7.71 17.97
C VAL A 362 -21.47 6.82 17.17
N VAL A 363 -20.52 6.23 17.87
CA VAL A 363 -19.53 5.28 17.35
C VAL A 363 -20.24 4.11 16.65
N PRO A 364 -20.04 3.86 15.34
CA PRO A 364 -20.57 2.67 14.69
C PRO A 364 -19.68 1.47 14.99
N GLN A 365 -20.26 0.39 15.50
CA GLN A 365 -19.60 -0.91 15.51
C GLN A 365 -19.44 -1.44 14.08
N ILE A 366 -18.22 -1.89 13.77
CA ILE A 366 -17.85 -2.47 12.47
C ILE A 366 -18.29 -3.94 12.47
N SER A 367 -19.27 -4.28 11.62
CA SER A 367 -19.58 -5.68 11.28
C SER A 367 -18.67 -6.15 10.14
N ALA A 368 -18.15 -7.37 10.26
CA ALA A 368 -17.07 -7.95 9.45
C ALA A 368 -17.51 -8.55 8.09
N GLU A 369 -18.72 -8.27 7.58
CA GLU A 369 -19.28 -8.97 6.41
C GLU A 369 -19.43 -8.14 5.11
N ALA A 370 -18.75 -6.98 4.99
CA ALA A 370 -19.09 -6.01 3.93
C ALA A 370 -18.25 -6.06 2.63
N ALA A 371 -17.53 -7.15 2.32
CA ALA A 371 -16.74 -7.20 1.06
C ALA A 371 -17.62 -7.29 -0.22
N PRO A 372 -18.68 -8.12 -0.29
CA PRO A 372 -19.48 -8.21 -1.52
C PRO A 372 -20.44 -7.02 -1.75
N SER A 373 -20.86 -6.34 -0.67
CA SER A 373 -21.89 -5.28 -0.74
C SER A 373 -21.35 -3.91 -1.17
N ARG A 374 -20.04 -3.68 -1.05
CA ARG A 374 -19.40 -2.42 -1.45
C ARG A 374 -19.21 -2.30 -2.97
N ILE A 375 -18.83 -3.40 -3.62
CA ILE A 375 -18.70 -3.51 -5.09
C ILE A 375 -20.06 -3.29 -5.76
N ILE A 376 -21.12 -3.86 -5.19
CA ILE A 376 -22.49 -3.67 -5.70
C ILE A 376 -22.90 -2.19 -5.61
N ARG A 377 -22.54 -1.46 -4.54
CA ARG A 377 -22.93 -0.04 -4.38
C ARG A 377 -22.19 0.93 -5.31
N SER A 378 -20.89 0.72 -5.61
CA SER A 378 -20.15 1.57 -6.53
C SER A 378 -20.56 1.33 -7.99
N ILE A 379 -20.79 0.07 -8.36
CA ILE A 379 -21.33 -0.33 -9.66
C ILE A 379 -22.77 0.16 -9.83
N ASP A 380 -23.61 0.08 -8.79
CA ASP A 380 -24.99 0.59 -8.82
C ASP A 380 -25.03 2.12 -8.96
N ALA A 381 -24.13 2.87 -8.32
CA ALA A 381 -24.11 4.33 -8.44
C ALA A 381 -23.71 4.81 -9.85
N ALA A 382 -22.68 4.21 -10.45
CA ALA A 382 -22.24 4.52 -11.81
C ALA A 382 -23.24 4.02 -12.87
N GLY A 383 -23.80 2.82 -12.68
CA GLY A 383 -24.86 2.25 -13.52
C GLY A 383 -26.15 3.07 -13.46
N SER A 384 -26.53 3.56 -12.27
CA SER A 384 -27.67 4.43 -12.06
C SER A 384 -27.48 5.80 -12.73
N MET A 385 -26.31 6.45 -12.57
CA MET A 385 -26.02 7.72 -13.24
C MET A 385 -25.98 7.61 -14.76
N ARG A 386 -25.39 6.53 -15.30
CA ARG A 386 -25.42 6.26 -16.75
C ARG A 386 -26.85 6.08 -17.25
N SER A 387 -27.67 5.30 -16.54
CA SER A 387 -29.08 5.08 -16.87
C SER A 387 -29.88 6.39 -16.83
N LEU A 388 -29.68 7.21 -15.80
CA LEU A 388 -30.29 8.53 -15.67
C LEU A 388 -29.85 9.49 -16.79
N ALA A 389 -28.56 9.55 -17.10
CA ALA A 389 -28.03 10.37 -18.19
C ALA A 389 -28.59 9.95 -19.55
N LEU A 390 -28.69 8.65 -19.81
CA LEU A 390 -29.30 8.11 -21.03
C LEU A 390 -30.80 8.43 -21.08
N LYS A 391 -31.53 8.31 -19.96
CA LYS A 391 -32.94 8.71 -19.85
C LYS A 391 -33.13 10.21 -20.14
N LEU A 392 -32.24 11.07 -19.63
CA LEU A 392 -32.26 12.52 -19.90
C LEU A 392 -31.99 12.86 -21.38
N LEU A 393 -31.09 12.11 -22.03
CA LEU A 393 -30.83 12.26 -23.46
C LEU A 393 -32.01 11.75 -24.32
N GLN A 394 -32.64 10.65 -23.89
CA GLN A 394 -33.81 10.08 -24.55
C GLN A 394 -35.05 10.96 -24.37
N SER A 395 -35.26 11.55 -23.19
CA SER A 395 -36.38 12.46 -22.92
C SER A 395 -36.32 13.72 -23.78
N ARG A 396 -35.12 14.22 -24.11
CA ARG A 396 -34.92 15.34 -25.04
C ARG A 396 -35.31 15.04 -26.49
N ARG A 397 -35.39 13.76 -26.87
CA ARG A 397 -35.79 13.32 -28.22
C ARG A 397 -37.30 13.08 -28.34
N GLN A 398 -38.05 13.13 -27.24
CA GLN A 398 -39.50 12.93 -27.21
C GLN A 398 -40.22 14.26 -26.94
N PRO A 399 -41.21 14.66 -27.76
CA PRO A 399 -41.85 15.97 -27.67
C PRO A 399 -42.70 16.22 -26.40
N ASN A 400 -43.05 15.18 -25.63
CA ASN A 400 -43.93 15.27 -24.45
C ASN A 400 -43.28 14.74 -23.14
N CYS A 401 -41.94 14.66 -23.06
CA CYS A 401 -41.29 14.13 -21.86
C CYS A 401 -41.05 15.22 -20.80
N ASP A 402 -41.61 15.04 -19.59
CA ASP A 402 -41.38 15.94 -18.45
C ASP A 402 -40.00 15.70 -17.83
N ILE A 403 -39.03 16.47 -18.32
CA ILE A 403 -37.63 16.48 -17.85
C ILE A 403 -37.58 16.81 -16.34
N SER A 404 -38.51 17.62 -15.83
CA SER A 404 -38.58 18.02 -14.43
C SER A 404 -38.85 16.82 -13.52
N LYS A 405 -39.70 15.89 -13.96
CA LYS A 405 -39.98 14.64 -13.24
C LYS A 405 -38.76 13.72 -13.21
N VAL A 406 -38.04 13.60 -14.32
CA VAL A 406 -36.79 12.81 -14.40
C VAL A 406 -35.71 13.39 -13.47
N LEU A 407 -35.56 14.71 -13.43
CA LEU A 407 -34.64 15.40 -12.53
C LEU A 407 -35.07 15.31 -11.05
N ALA A 408 -36.37 15.36 -10.76
CA ALA A 408 -36.90 15.20 -9.41
C ALA A 408 -36.76 13.76 -8.87
N ASP A 409 -36.87 12.76 -9.73
CA ASP A 409 -36.58 11.37 -9.35
C ASP A 409 -35.07 11.14 -9.20
N ALA A 410 -34.23 11.83 -9.99
CA ALA A 410 -32.79 11.84 -9.80
C ALA A 410 -32.39 12.47 -8.45
N SER A 411 -32.98 13.62 -8.09
CA SER A 411 -32.64 14.35 -6.87
C SER A 411 -32.96 13.58 -5.58
N LYS A 412 -33.95 12.68 -5.60
CA LYS A 412 -34.25 11.76 -4.48
C LYS A 412 -33.12 10.76 -4.21
N HIS A 413 -32.25 10.47 -5.19
CA HIS A 413 -31.07 9.62 -5.02
C HIS A 413 -29.83 10.39 -4.54
N PHE A 414 -29.81 11.72 -4.68
CA PHE A 414 -28.75 12.58 -4.15
C PHE A 414 -29.04 12.99 -2.70
N LYS A 415 -28.98 12.03 -1.76
CA LYS A 415 -28.88 12.39 -0.33
C LYS A 415 -27.47 12.92 -0.05
N SER A 416 -27.37 13.90 0.86
CA SER A 416 -26.09 14.45 1.33
C SER A 416 -25.17 13.33 1.81
N PRO A 417 -23.87 13.33 1.44
CA PRO A 417 -22.96 12.26 1.82
C PRO A 417 -22.84 12.11 3.33
N SER A 418 -23.09 10.94 3.90
CA SER A 418 -22.70 10.62 5.28
C SER A 418 -21.18 10.43 5.37
N VAL A 419 -20.54 10.66 6.53
CA VAL A 419 -19.08 10.42 6.75
C VAL A 419 -18.60 9.07 6.20
N ASN A 420 -19.42 8.02 6.28
CA ASN A 420 -19.13 6.68 5.74
C ASN A 420 -18.96 6.62 4.20
N GLN A 421 -19.16 7.73 3.49
CA GLN A 421 -18.97 7.85 2.05
C GLN A 421 -17.57 8.36 1.66
N PHE A 422 -16.83 8.96 2.60
CA PHE A 422 -15.49 9.53 2.40
C PHE A 422 -14.41 8.46 2.65
N GLN A 423 -13.99 7.75 1.61
CA GLN A 423 -13.14 6.57 1.75
C GLN A 423 -11.73 6.93 2.24
N PHE A 424 -11.18 8.05 1.78
CA PHE A 424 -9.83 8.51 2.14
C PHE A 424 -9.73 9.05 3.57
N TYR A 425 -10.87 9.38 4.21
CA TYR A 425 -10.87 9.96 5.56
C TYR A 425 -10.20 9.07 6.61
N SER A 426 -10.47 7.77 6.58
CA SER A 426 -9.90 6.81 7.53
C SER A 426 -8.37 6.72 7.42
N TYR A 427 -7.86 6.56 6.19
CA TYR A 427 -6.44 6.57 5.89
C TYR A 427 -5.80 7.89 6.30
N ALA A 428 -6.40 9.02 5.90
CA ALA A 428 -5.89 10.35 6.20
C ALA A 428 -5.80 10.56 7.72
N LYS A 429 -6.85 10.23 8.48
CA LYS A 429 -6.86 10.37 9.94
C LYS A 429 -5.85 9.45 10.63
N GLN A 430 -5.65 8.24 10.12
CA GLN A 430 -4.73 7.27 10.72
C GLN A 430 -3.26 7.61 10.44
N TYR A 431 -2.94 8.06 9.22
CA TYR A 431 -1.54 8.19 8.77
C TYR A 431 -1.04 9.63 8.63
N TRP A 432 -1.83 10.64 9.03
CA TRP A 432 -1.46 12.05 8.82
C TRP A 432 -0.10 12.40 9.41
N LEU A 433 0.20 11.91 10.61
CA LEU A 433 1.39 12.26 11.37
C LEU A 433 2.67 11.73 10.71
N GLN A 434 2.62 10.50 10.20
CA GLN A 434 3.76 9.88 9.56
C GLN A 434 4.12 10.60 8.24
N HIS A 435 3.12 11.20 7.56
CA HIS A 435 3.35 12.04 6.37
C HIS A 435 3.75 13.48 6.70
N THR A 436 3.52 13.97 7.93
CA THR A 436 3.93 15.32 8.34
C THR A 436 5.42 15.42 8.71
N TRP A 437 6.10 14.30 8.94
CA TRP A 437 7.49 14.12 9.40
C TRP A 437 8.57 15.08 8.86
N ARG A 438 8.44 15.62 7.63
CA ARG A 438 9.42 16.58 7.03
C ARG A 438 8.83 17.96 6.79
N ILE A 439 8.42 18.65 7.86
CA ILE A 439 7.94 20.03 7.75
C ILE A 439 9.11 20.98 7.49
N SER A 440 9.52 21.13 6.25
CA SER A 440 10.34 22.27 5.81
C SER A 440 9.50 23.16 4.90
N GLU A 441 9.35 24.42 5.30
CA GLU A 441 8.71 25.53 4.56
C GLU A 441 7.32 25.20 3.99
N HIS A 442 6.29 25.32 4.84
CA HIS A 442 4.93 25.28 4.35
C HIS A 442 4.58 26.53 3.54
N LYS A 443 3.83 26.33 2.45
CA LYS A 443 2.91 27.36 1.98
C LYS A 443 2.04 27.80 3.16
N PRO A 444 1.92 29.11 3.47
CA PRO A 444 1.21 29.59 4.67
C PRO A 444 -0.20 29.00 4.85
N VAL A 445 -0.89 28.71 3.75
CA VAL A 445 -2.23 28.09 3.72
C VAL A 445 -2.23 26.65 4.26
N ILE A 446 -1.24 25.83 3.93
CA ILE A 446 -1.19 24.44 4.41
C ILE A 446 -0.91 24.41 5.91
N TYR A 447 -0.04 25.30 6.39
CA TYR A 447 0.25 25.44 7.81
C TYR A 447 -0.97 25.89 8.62
N SER A 448 -1.76 26.84 8.10
CA SER A 448 -2.98 27.28 8.79
C SER A 448 -4.03 26.17 8.84
N LEU A 449 -4.15 25.37 7.78
CA LEU A 449 -5.02 24.18 7.78
C LEU A 449 -4.54 23.11 8.77
N LEU A 450 -3.24 22.90 8.90
CA LEU A 450 -2.69 21.97 9.90
C LEU A 450 -3.08 22.40 11.31
N LEU A 451 -2.86 23.68 11.67
CA LEU A 451 -3.28 24.21 12.98
C LEU A 451 -4.78 24.02 13.22
N LYS A 452 -5.60 24.35 12.21
CA LYS A 452 -7.06 24.18 12.28
C LYS A 452 -7.48 22.72 12.49
N ALA A 453 -6.80 21.75 11.85
CA ALA A 453 -7.11 20.33 12.04
C ALA A 453 -6.80 19.86 13.47
N LEU A 454 -5.68 20.33 14.04
CA LEU A 454 -5.27 20.01 15.40
C LEU A 454 -6.20 20.64 16.45
N GLU A 455 -6.56 21.92 16.28
CA GLU A 455 -7.48 22.65 17.17
C GLU A 455 -8.87 22.00 17.23
N ARG A 456 -9.33 21.41 16.13
CA ARG A 456 -10.63 20.75 16.02
C ARG A 456 -10.65 19.29 16.46
N GLU A 457 -9.51 18.73 16.86
CA GLU A 457 -9.37 17.31 17.23
C GLU A 457 -9.85 16.35 16.12
N VAL A 458 -9.79 16.79 14.85
CA VAL A 458 -10.12 15.93 13.69
C VAL A 458 -9.14 14.76 13.63
N VAL A 459 -7.90 15.06 13.97
CA VAL A 459 -6.82 14.11 14.19
C VAL A 459 -6.67 13.88 15.69
N ASP A 460 -6.66 12.63 16.10
CA ASP A 460 -6.50 12.29 17.51
C ASP A 460 -5.01 12.31 17.84
N ILE A 461 -4.61 13.28 18.64
CA ILE A 461 -3.23 13.40 19.11
C ILE A 461 -3.00 12.39 20.25
N ASN A 462 -4.04 11.90 20.93
CA ASN A 462 -3.90 11.05 22.13
C ASN A 462 -3.58 9.56 21.85
N THR A 463 -3.25 9.17 20.61
CA THR A 463 -3.27 7.74 20.22
C THR A 463 -1.95 6.99 20.30
N ARG A 464 -0.84 7.61 20.75
CA ARG A 464 0.38 6.98 21.30
C ARG A 464 1.28 8.08 21.88
N ASP A 465 1.79 7.92 23.10
CA ASP A 465 2.75 8.87 23.68
C ASP A 465 3.94 9.13 22.72
N ASP A 466 4.48 8.09 22.10
CA ASP A 466 5.62 8.18 21.18
C ASP A 466 5.38 9.07 19.95
N GLU A 467 4.14 9.09 19.43
CA GLU A 467 3.76 9.85 18.25
C GLU A 467 3.63 11.36 18.55
N ILE A 468 3.03 11.70 19.69
CA ILE A 468 2.98 13.08 20.20
C ILE A 468 4.38 13.63 20.43
N GLN A 469 5.24 12.81 21.05
CA GLN A 469 6.61 13.19 21.35
C GLN A 469 7.41 13.47 20.10
N THR A 470 7.29 12.59 19.12
CA THR A 470 7.89 12.78 17.79
C THR A 470 7.45 14.11 17.16
N LEU A 471 6.16 14.44 17.25
CA LEU A 471 5.65 15.71 16.71
C LEU A 471 6.17 16.94 17.48
N LEU A 472 6.32 16.83 18.80
CA LEU A 472 6.86 17.90 19.65
C LEU A 472 8.34 18.17 19.32
N PHE A 473 9.16 17.12 19.18
CA PHE A 473 10.55 17.24 18.75
C PHE A 473 10.65 17.97 17.41
N GLN A 474 9.83 17.58 16.43
CA GLN A 474 9.82 18.19 15.10
C GLN A 474 9.38 19.65 15.13
N ALA A 475 8.29 19.95 15.85
CA ALA A 475 7.80 21.31 15.98
C ALA A 475 8.86 22.21 16.64
N ALA A 476 9.62 21.67 17.59
CA ALA A 476 10.71 22.38 18.23
C ALA A 476 11.94 22.55 17.32
N GLU A 477 12.35 21.50 16.61
CA GLU A 477 13.45 21.49 15.64
C GLU A 477 13.22 22.45 14.45
N LYS A 478 11.95 22.74 14.11
CA LYS A 478 11.58 23.64 13.01
C LYS A 478 11.09 25.02 13.46
N GLY A 479 10.97 25.25 14.77
CA GLY A 479 10.58 26.55 15.30
C GLY A 479 9.07 26.86 15.20
N HIS A 480 8.21 25.85 15.09
CA HIS A 480 6.76 26.01 14.98
C HIS A 480 6.10 26.27 16.35
N ASP A 481 6.31 27.46 16.89
CA ASP A 481 5.83 27.90 18.22
C ASP A 481 4.34 27.62 18.49
N LYS A 482 3.47 27.80 17.49
CA LYS A 482 2.02 27.52 17.60
C LYS A 482 1.72 26.03 17.76
N ILE A 483 2.41 25.16 17.02
CA ILE A 483 2.24 23.71 17.14
C ILE A 483 2.78 23.25 18.49
N VAL A 484 3.97 23.72 18.90
CA VAL A 484 4.53 23.41 20.22
C VAL A 484 3.55 23.83 21.32
N ARG A 485 2.99 25.04 21.27
CA ARG A 485 2.02 25.51 22.25
C ARG A 485 0.82 24.58 22.37
N LEU A 486 0.24 24.19 21.24
CA LEU A 486 -0.94 23.33 21.20
C LEU A 486 -0.64 21.94 21.78
N LEU A 487 0.50 21.33 21.43
CA LEU A 487 0.90 20.02 21.93
C LEU A 487 1.14 20.03 23.45
N VAL A 488 1.78 21.09 23.95
CA VAL A 488 2.01 21.24 25.40
C VAL A 488 0.70 21.46 26.15
N GLU A 489 -0.26 22.19 25.58
CA GLU A 489 -1.62 22.33 26.15
C GLU A 489 -2.39 21.01 26.15
N LYS A 490 -2.06 20.09 25.23
CA LYS A 490 -2.60 18.72 25.18
C LYS A 490 -1.85 17.72 26.07
N GLY A 491 -0.87 18.18 26.86
CA GLY A 491 -0.18 17.34 27.84
C GLY A 491 1.04 16.59 27.30
N ALA A 492 1.63 17.03 26.18
CA ALA A 492 2.90 16.46 25.72
C ALA A 492 4.00 16.64 26.79
N ASP A 493 4.67 15.53 27.15
CA ASP A 493 5.84 15.54 28.04
C ASP A 493 6.99 16.32 27.39
N LEU A 494 7.59 17.24 28.14
CA LEU A 494 8.66 18.13 27.70
C LEU A 494 10.05 17.52 27.89
N GLU A 495 10.16 16.45 28.68
CA GLU A 495 11.43 15.85 29.09
C GLU A 495 11.71 14.53 28.37
N THR A 496 10.77 14.04 27.55
CA THR A 496 11.03 12.86 26.71
C THR A 496 12.20 13.16 25.78
N LYS A 497 13.09 12.17 25.64
CA LYS A 497 14.23 12.22 24.72
C LYS A 497 13.90 11.49 23.44
N ASP A 498 14.30 12.06 22.31
CA ASP A 498 14.18 11.35 21.03
C ASP A 498 15.11 10.11 21.00
N THR A 499 14.68 9.07 20.30
CA THR A 499 15.39 7.77 20.28
C THR A 499 16.66 7.79 19.43
N ILE A 500 16.84 8.79 18.58
CA ILE A 500 17.93 8.85 17.59
C ILE A 500 19.13 9.59 18.17
N PHE A 501 18.90 10.71 18.84
CA PHE A 501 19.93 11.63 19.34
C PHE A 501 19.88 11.84 20.85
N GLY A 502 18.87 11.31 21.54
CA GLY A 502 18.72 11.49 22.99
C GLY A 502 18.41 12.92 23.41
N LYS A 503 17.89 13.76 22.50
CA LYS A 503 17.65 15.19 22.76
C LYS A 503 16.20 15.43 23.19
N THR A 504 16.03 16.39 24.09
CA THR A 504 14.72 16.93 24.48
C THR A 504 14.23 17.94 23.42
N PRO A 505 12.94 18.30 23.38
CA PRO A 505 12.43 19.34 22.50
C PRO A 505 13.14 20.68 22.72
N LEU A 506 13.51 20.99 23.96
CA LEU A 506 14.25 22.21 24.31
C LEU A 506 15.63 22.23 23.67
N LEU A 507 16.37 21.11 23.72
CA LEU A 507 17.69 20.99 23.09
C LEU A 507 17.60 21.16 21.57
N TRP A 508 16.60 20.56 20.93
CA TRP A 508 16.35 20.76 19.50
C TRP A 508 16.10 22.22 19.14
N ALA A 509 15.21 22.90 19.87
CA ALA A 509 14.90 24.31 19.62
C ALA A 509 16.12 25.22 19.85
N ALA A 510 16.92 24.96 20.88
CA ALA A 510 18.10 25.73 21.20
C ALA A 510 19.21 25.56 20.14
N GLU A 511 19.48 24.31 19.74
CA GLU A 511 20.49 24.00 18.71
C GLU A 511 20.16 24.63 17.35
N LYS A 512 18.86 24.69 17.00
CA LYS A 512 18.39 25.31 15.76
C LYS A 512 18.15 26.82 15.86
N GLY A 513 18.37 27.41 17.04
CA GLY A 513 18.24 28.86 17.26
C GLY A 513 16.79 29.37 17.29
N HIS A 514 15.81 28.52 17.57
CA HIS A 514 14.39 28.87 17.58
C HIS A 514 13.97 29.52 18.92
N GLU A 515 14.39 30.77 19.13
CA GLU A 515 14.20 31.53 20.38
C GLU A 515 12.75 31.54 20.90
N ALA A 516 11.77 31.71 20.01
CA ALA A 516 10.35 31.72 20.38
C ALA A 516 9.89 30.39 21.00
N VAL A 517 10.36 29.28 20.46
CA VAL A 517 10.07 27.94 20.99
C VAL A 517 10.81 27.71 22.31
N VAL A 518 12.10 28.08 22.40
CA VAL A 518 12.88 27.98 23.64
C VAL A 518 12.18 28.70 24.80
N LYS A 519 11.77 29.96 24.57
CA LYS A 519 11.02 30.74 25.56
C LYS A 519 9.70 30.08 25.96
N LEU A 520 8.98 29.51 24.99
CA LEU A 520 7.71 28.84 25.23
C LEU A 520 7.89 27.57 26.09
N LEU A 521 8.85 26.71 25.74
CA LEU A 521 9.14 25.46 26.47
C LEU A 521 9.61 25.74 27.90
N LEU A 522 10.53 26.69 28.10
CA LEU A 522 10.99 27.10 29.44
C LEU A 522 9.84 27.67 30.27
N LYS A 523 8.98 28.49 29.68
CA LYS A 523 7.78 29.03 30.37
C LYS A 523 6.82 27.93 30.82
N LYS A 524 6.79 26.80 30.10
CA LYS A 524 5.95 25.63 30.39
C LYS A 524 6.63 24.61 31.30
N GLY A 525 7.84 24.90 31.80
CA GLY A 525 8.53 24.10 32.81
C GLY A 525 9.55 23.10 32.27
N ALA A 526 9.95 23.20 31.00
CA ALA A 526 11.03 22.36 30.47
C ALA A 526 12.34 22.61 31.24
N ASN A 527 13.05 21.54 31.58
CA ASN A 527 14.25 21.60 32.39
C ASN A 527 15.44 22.14 31.58
N ILE A 528 15.99 23.27 32.02
CA ILE A 528 17.15 23.89 31.38
C ILE A 528 18.43 23.06 31.53
N GLU A 529 18.50 22.19 32.55
CA GLU A 529 19.64 21.31 32.82
C GLU A 529 19.47 19.91 32.20
N SER A 530 18.54 19.71 31.25
CA SER A 530 18.38 18.42 30.60
C SER A 530 19.70 18.03 29.91
N LYS A 531 20.43 17.07 30.51
CA LYS A 531 21.72 16.59 29.99
C LYS A 531 21.47 15.71 28.77
N THR A 532 22.31 15.86 27.74
CA THR A 532 22.37 14.96 26.57
C THR A 532 22.54 13.52 27.00
#